data_AF-A0A652KC03-F1
#
_entry.id   AF-A0A652KC03-F1
#
_cell.length_a   1.000
_cell.length_b   1.000
_cell.length_c   1.000
_cell.angle_alpha   90.00
_cell.angle_beta   90.00
_cell.angle_gamma   90.00
#
_symmetry.space_group_name_H-M   'P 1'
#
loop_
_entity.id
_entity.type
_entity.pdbx_description
1 polymer ?
#
loop_
_entity_poly.entity_id
_entity_poly.type
_entity_poly.pdbx_seq_one_letter_code
_entity_poly.pdbx_strand_id
1 'polypeptide(L)'
;MRWQLTQTDRTIRELEAEEKEEKRRRDVARAEMMWKIQPARAVEGEPMLHRGGCGLYTGAGLLGAEEVVTALREFPGMTMCEICNPWGSLAGLGIEKPPPRRLPGGGAVQGKGS
;
A
#
# COMPACT_ATOMS: atom_id res chain seq x y z
N MET A 1 33.97 -21.55 32.79
CA MET A 1 32.55 -21.13 32.69
C MET A 1 32.32 -19.79 31.98
N ARG A 2 33.14 -18.74 32.17
CA ARG A 2 32.94 -17.44 31.45
C ARG A 2 32.90 -17.54 29.92
N TRP A 3 33.73 -18.40 29.32
CA TRP A 3 33.76 -18.58 27.87
C TRP A 3 32.45 -19.17 27.32
N GLN A 4 31.88 -20.17 27.98
CA GLN A 4 30.58 -20.75 27.59
C GLN A 4 29.46 -19.70 27.65
N LEU A 5 29.43 -18.86 28.71
CA LEU A 5 28.45 -17.78 28.81
C LEU A 5 28.58 -16.77 27.66
N THR A 6 29.80 -16.35 27.32
CA THR A 6 30.01 -15.40 26.20
C THR A 6 29.65 -15.98 24.83
N GLN A 7 29.85 -17.29 24.63
CA GLN A 7 29.42 -17.94 23.39
C GLN A 7 27.89 -18.03 23.34
N THR A 8 27.24 -18.41 24.45
CA THR A 8 25.78 -18.45 24.56
C THR A 8 25.15 -17.07 24.29
N ASP A 9 25.67 -16.00 24.91
CA ASP A 9 25.16 -14.64 24.69
C ASP A 9 25.31 -14.18 23.23
N ARG A 10 26.42 -14.58 22.57
CA ARG A 10 26.63 -14.30 21.16
C ARG A 10 25.62 -15.03 20.29
N THR A 11 25.41 -16.32 20.53
CA THR A 11 24.42 -17.14 19.80
C THR A 11 23.02 -16.59 20.00
N ILE A 12 22.65 -16.16 21.20
CA ILE A 12 21.34 -15.55 21.47
C ILE A 12 21.16 -14.29 20.61
N ARG A 13 22.14 -13.37 20.60
CA ARG A 13 22.05 -12.14 19.80
C ARG A 13 21.98 -12.40 18.30
N GLU A 14 22.70 -13.41 17.82
CA GLU A 14 22.66 -13.82 16.41
C GLU A 14 21.26 -14.35 16.06
N LEU A 15 20.70 -15.24 16.88
CA LEU A 15 19.34 -15.77 16.68
C LEU A 15 18.26 -14.69 16.77
N GLU A 16 18.36 -13.76 17.72
CA GLU A 16 17.42 -12.64 17.85
C GLU A 16 17.45 -11.71 16.61
N ALA A 17 18.64 -11.50 16.03
CA ALA A 17 18.79 -10.71 14.82
C ALA A 17 18.17 -11.41 13.60
N GLU A 18 18.35 -12.72 13.48
CA GLU A 18 17.73 -13.54 12.43
C GLU A 18 16.21 -13.53 12.53
N GLU A 19 15.65 -13.74 13.73
CA GLU A 19 14.20 -13.72 13.95
C GLU A 19 13.60 -12.35 13.61
N LYS A 20 14.28 -11.27 14.01
CA LYS A 20 13.84 -9.90 13.70
C LYS A 20 13.83 -9.64 12.20
N GLU A 21 14.84 -10.11 11.48
CA GLU A 21 14.91 -9.95 10.04
C GLU A 21 13.84 -10.78 9.31
N GLU A 22 13.61 -12.02 9.75
CA GLU A 22 12.56 -12.86 9.18
C GLU A 22 11.18 -12.23 9.41
N LYS A 23 10.91 -11.76 10.63
CA LYS A 23 9.67 -11.05 10.95
C LYS A 23 9.49 -9.83 10.05
N ARG A 24 10.54 -9.01 9.90
CA ARG A 24 10.51 -7.84 8.99
C ARG A 24 10.15 -8.24 7.57
N ARG A 25 10.75 -9.31 7.03
CA ARG A 25 10.45 -9.80 5.68
C ARG A 25 9.00 -10.25 5.54
N ARG A 26 8.47 -10.97 6.53
CA ARG A 26 7.06 -11.39 6.56
C ARG A 26 6.12 -10.19 6.61
N ASP A 27 6.44 -9.19 7.43
CA ASP A 27 5.64 -7.96 7.57
C ASP A 27 5.63 -7.16 6.26
N VAL A 28 6.78 -7.03 5.59
CA VAL A 28 6.87 -6.38 4.27
C VAL A 28 6.07 -7.14 3.22
N ALA A 29 6.26 -8.46 3.12
CA ALA A 29 5.52 -9.30 2.17
C ALA A 29 4.00 -9.19 2.39
N ARG A 30 3.56 -9.15 3.65
CA ARG A 30 2.15 -8.93 4.00
C ARG A 30 1.69 -7.54 3.55
N ALA A 31 2.45 -6.49 3.83
CA ALA A 31 2.08 -5.13 3.45
C ALA A 31 1.97 -4.93 1.92
N GLU A 32 2.80 -5.62 1.12
CA GLU A 32 2.72 -5.59 -0.35
C GLU A 32 1.41 -6.18 -0.91
N MET A 33 0.76 -7.06 -0.16
CA MET A 33 -0.54 -7.65 -0.52
C MET A 33 -1.74 -6.86 0.02
N MET A 34 -1.50 -5.79 0.78
CA MET A 34 -2.53 -5.01 1.47
C MET A 34 -2.55 -3.56 0.99
N TRP A 35 -3.46 -2.76 1.56
CA TRP A 35 -3.63 -1.34 1.23
C TRP A 35 -3.75 -0.48 2.50
N LYS A 36 -3.66 0.83 2.35
CA LYS A 36 -3.89 1.81 3.42
C LYS A 36 -4.78 2.93 2.88
N ILE A 37 -5.66 3.47 3.73
CA ILE A 37 -6.42 4.68 3.43
C ILE A 37 -5.83 5.84 4.21
N GLN A 38 -5.43 6.88 3.48
CA GLN A 38 -5.14 8.18 4.04
C GLN A 38 -6.46 8.96 4.16
N PRO A 39 -6.85 9.39 5.37
CA PRO A 39 -8.02 10.24 5.55
C PRO A 39 -7.90 11.57 4.82
N ALA A 40 -9.05 12.13 4.46
CA ALA A 40 -9.13 13.49 3.94
C ALA A 40 -8.57 14.48 4.97
N ARG A 41 -7.70 15.40 4.51
CA ARG A 41 -7.11 16.44 5.38
C ARG A 41 -7.99 17.68 5.54
N ALA A 42 -8.99 17.85 4.67
CA ALA A 42 -9.92 18.97 4.67
C ALA A 42 -11.36 18.44 4.75
N VAL A 43 -12.30 19.26 5.21
CA VAL A 43 -13.73 18.91 5.33
C VAL A 43 -14.33 18.48 3.99
N GLU A 44 -13.83 19.02 2.88
CA GLU A 44 -14.23 18.67 1.50
C GLU A 44 -13.20 17.79 0.77
N GLY A 45 -12.19 17.26 1.47
CA GLY A 45 -11.19 16.42 0.85
C GLY A 45 -11.70 14.99 0.61
N GLU A 46 -11.17 14.34 -0.41
CA GLU A 46 -11.40 12.92 -0.65
C GLU A 46 -10.31 12.08 0.05
N PRO A 47 -10.66 10.90 0.61
CA PRO A 47 -9.63 9.98 1.09
C PRO A 47 -8.77 9.48 -0.06
N MET A 48 -7.55 9.05 0.25
CA MET A 48 -6.60 8.53 -0.74
C MET A 48 -6.18 7.10 -0.40
N LEU A 49 -6.29 6.20 -1.37
CA LEU A 49 -5.82 4.83 -1.25
C LEU A 49 -4.34 4.71 -1.61
N HIS A 50 -3.61 3.93 -0.82
CA HIS A 50 -2.21 3.58 -1.01
C HIS A 50 -2.03 2.06 -1.01
N ARG A 51 -0.97 1.56 -1.63
CA ARG A 51 -0.48 0.19 -1.39
C ARG A 51 0.07 0.11 0.03
N GLY A 52 -0.03 -1.05 0.68
CA GLY A 52 0.38 -1.21 2.07
C GLY A 52 1.88 -0.93 2.29
N GLY A 53 2.72 -1.27 1.32
CA GLY A 53 4.15 -0.95 1.29
C GLY A 53 4.50 0.51 0.92
N CYS A 54 3.52 1.37 0.61
CA CYS A 54 3.77 2.76 0.25
C CYS A 54 4.44 3.52 1.42
N GLY A 55 5.65 4.04 1.18
CA GLY A 55 6.42 4.78 2.18
C GLY A 55 6.02 6.26 2.35
N LEU A 56 5.21 6.81 1.45
CA LEU A 56 4.79 8.22 1.49
C LEU A 56 3.72 8.49 2.55
N TYR A 57 2.87 7.49 2.80
CA TYR A 57 1.88 7.55 3.86
C TYR A 57 2.23 6.53 4.96
N THR A 58 2.69 7.06 6.09
CA THR A 58 3.13 6.28 7.25
C THR A 58 2.02 6.00 8.26
N GLY A 59 0.77 6.36 7.94
CA GLY A 59 -0.37 6.08 8.81
C GLY A 59 -0.58 4.59 9.05
N ALA A 60 -1.19 4.28 10.20
CA ALA A 60 -1.48 2.92 10.63
C ALA A 60 -2.77 2.38 9.99
N GLY A 61 -2.88 1.05 9.91
CA GLY A 61 -4.07 0.34 9.42
C GLY A 61 -3.86 -0.24 8.02
N LEU A 62 -3.59 -1.54 7.95
CA LEU A 62 -3.57 -2.29 6.69
C LEU A 62 -4.97 -2.87 6.44
N LEU A 63 -5.45 -2.68 5.21
CA LEU A 63 -6.72 -3.20 4.75
C LEU A 63 -6.48 -4.39 3.81
N GLY A 64 -7.25 -5.45 4.00
CA GLY A 64 -7.39 -6.56 3.07
C GLY A 64 -8.32 -6.21 1.91
N ALA A 65 -8.46 -7.15 0.97
CA ALA A 65 -9.21 -6.93 -0.26
C ALA A 65 -10.68 -6.54 -0.02
N GLU A 66 -11.39 -7.23 0.88
CA GLU A 66 -12.81 -6.95 1.15
C GLU A 66 -13.03 -5.57 1.78
N GLU A 67 -12.14 -5.17 2.68
CA GLU A 67 -12.18 -3.86 3.33
C GLU A 67 -11.95 -2.74 2.30
N VAL A 68 -11.03 -2.94 1.35
CA VAL A 68 -10.79 -2.00 0.24
C VAL A 68 -11.99 -1.90 -0.68
N VAL A 69 -12.59 -3.03 -1.06
CA VAL A 69 -13.82 -3.04 -1.88
C VAL A 69 -14.94 -2.26 -1.19
N THR A 70 -15.10 -2.46 0.12
CA THR A 70 -16.10 -1.76 0.94
C THR A 70 -15.83 -0.26 0.95
N ALA A 71 -14.60 0.15 1.24
CA ALA A 71 -14.22 1.55 1.28
C ALA A 71 -14.39 2.26 -0.07
N LEU A 72 -14.10 1.58 -1.19
CA LEU A 72 -14.32 2.16 -2.53
C LEU A 72 -15.81 2.34 -2.88
N ARG A 73 -16.69 1.51 -2.30
CA ARG A 73 -18.14 1.67 -2.45
C ARG A 73 -18.66 2.83 -1.60
N GLU A 74 -18.14 2.98 -0.39
CA GLU A 74 -18.53 4.07 0.53
C GLU A 74 -17.99 5.43 0.05
N PHE A 75 -16.80 5.45 -0.53
CA PHE A 75 -16.12 6.66 -1.00
C PHE A 75 -15.82 6.57 -2.50
N PRO A 76 -16.83 6.77 -3.38
CA PRO A 76 -16.63 6.70 -4.83
C PRO A 76 -15.71 7.82 -5.38
N GLY A 77 -15.50 8.88 -4.60
CA GLY A 77 -14.55 9.97 -4.89
C GLY A 77 -13.12 9.68 -4.43
N MET A 78 -12.87 8.53 -3.80
CA MET A 78 -11.56 8.17 -3.27
C MET A 78 -10.49 8.27 -4.35
N THR A 79 -9.47 9.04 -4.03
CA THR A 79 -8.31 9.23 -4.90
C THR A 79 -7.32 8.09 -4.72
N MET A 80 -6.42 7.94 -5.67
CA MET A 80 -5.37 6.92 -5.63
C MET A 80 -4.02 7.62 -5.55
N CYS A 81 -3.11 7.09 -4.73
CA CYS A 81 -1.75 7.57 -4.71
C CYS A 81 -1.10 7.42 -6.08
N GLU A 82 -0.62 8.52 -6.64
CA GLU A 82 -0.02 8.56 -7.98
C GLU A 82 1.32 7.83 -8.04
N ILE A 83 2.01 7.71 -6.90
CA ILE A 83 3.35 7.12 -6.82
C ILE A 83 3.28 5.60 -6.72
N CYS A 84 2.49 5.04 -5.79
CA CYS A 84 2.36 3.59 -5.66
C CYS A 84 1.27 2.99 -6.58
N ASN A 85 0.47 3.84 -7.24
CA ASN A 85 -0.55 3.51 -8.23
C ASN A 85 -1.30 2.18 -7.96
N PRO A 86 -2.20 2.15 -6.96
CA PRO A 86 -2.82 0.91 -6.50
C PRO A 86 -3.73 0.23 -7.54
N TRP A 87 -4.13 0.90 -8.63
CA TRP A 87 -5.04 0.34 -9.65
C TRP A 87 -4.61 -1.03 -10.18
N GLY A 88 -3.31 -1.23 -10.46
CA GLY A 88 -2.82 -2.50 -11.00
C GLY A 88 -3.08 -3.69 -10.06
N SER A 89 -3.09 -3.44 -8.75
CA SER A 89 -3.39 -4.47 -7.74
C SER A 89 -4.87 -4.70 -7.50
N LEU A 90 -5.73 -3.76 -7.89
CA LEU A 90 -7.17 -3.84 -7.73
C LEU A 90 -7.84 -4.56 -8.91
N ALA A 91 -7.18 -4.60 -10.07
CA ALA A 91 -7.68 -5.31 -11.25
C ALA A 91 -7.94 -6.80 -10.99
N GLY A 92 -7.09 -7.46 -10.20
CA GLY A 92 -7.29 -8.85 -9.78
C GLY A 92 -8.50 -9.07 -8.86
N LEU A 93 -9.04 -8.00 -8.28
CA LEU A 93 -10.26 -8.00 -7.46
C LEU A 93 -11.51 -7.60 -8.27
N GLY A 94 -11.38 -7.45 -9.60
CA GLY A 94 -12.48 -7.00 -10.46
C GLY A 94 -12.80 -5.51 -10.34
N ILE A 95 -11.93 -4.72 -9.70
CA ILE A 95 -12.07 -3.27 -9.61
C ILE A 95 -11.19 -2.64 -10.70
N GLU A 96 -11.84 -2.16 -11.75
CA GLU A 96 -11.16 -1.52 -12.86
C GLU A 96 -10.97 -0.01 -12.63
N LYS A 97 -9.90 0.53 -13.20
CA LYS A 97 -9.69 1.97 -13.25
C LYS A 97 -10.80 2.60 -14.08
N PRO A 98 -11.59 3.56 -13.53
CA PRO A 98 -12.61 4.22 -14.30
C PRO A 98 -11.98 4.95 -15.49
N PRO A 99 -12.64 4.96 -16.65
CA PRO A 99 -12.14 5.69 -17.81
C PRO A 99 -11.98 7.18 -17.45
N PRO A 100 -10.98 7.87 -18.00
CA PRO A 100 -10.83 9.30 -17.76
C PRO A 100 -12.13 10.00 -18.13
N ARG A 101 -12.69 10.78 -17.20
CA ARG A 101 -13.92 11.55 -17.47
C ARG A 101 -13.64 12.45 -18.67
N ARG A 102 -14.36 12.24 -19.77
CA ARG A 102 -14.39 13.22 -20.86
C ARG A 102 -15.15 14.43 -20.33
N LEU A 103 -14.44 15.53 -20.09
CA LEU A 103 -15.10 16.81 -19.87
C LEU A 103 -15.92 17.14 -21.13
N PRO A 104 -17.18 17.56 -21.00
CA PRO A 104 -17.95 18.00 -22.16
C PRO A 104 -17.24 19.19 -22.79
N GLY A 105 -16.62 18.98 -23.96
CA GLY A 105 -15.94 20.02 -24.74
C GLY A 105 -14.44 19.80 -25.05
N GLY A 106 -13.79 18.74 -24.56
CA GLY A 106 -12.35 18.51 -24.81
C GLY A 106 -12.05 17.69 -26.06
N GLY A 107 -11.61 18.33 -27.15
CA GLY A 107 -11.17 17.69 -28.38
C GLY A 107 -10.02 16.69 -28.15
N ALA A 108 -10.13 15.51 -28.76
CA ALA A 108 -9.09 14.50 -28.73
C ALA A 108 -7.88 14.95 -29.58
N VAL A 109 -6.81 15.39 -28.92
CA VAL A 109 -5.50 15.45 -29.57
C VAL A 109 -4.94 14.03 -29.65
N GLN A 110 -5.15 13.39 -30.80
CA GLN A 110 -4.44 12.17 -31.19
C GLN A 110 -2.97 12.54 -31.35
N GLY A 111 -2.13 12.16 -30.38
CA GLY A 111 -0.68 12.13 -30.55
C GLY A 111 -0.33 11.13 -31.65
N LYS A 112 -0.09 11.63 -32.86
CA LYS A 112 0.57 10.88 -33.92
C LYS A 112 2.03 10.66 -33.51
N GLY A 113 2.39 9.41 -33.23
CA GLY A 113 3.76 8.95 -33.11
C GLY A 113 4.26 8.39 -34.44
N SER A 114 5.40 8.94 -34.88
CA SER A 114 6.40 8.49 -35.87
C SER A 114 5.93 8.00 -37.24
#